data_AF-A0A2G6WNG6-F1
#
_entry.id   AF-A0A2G6WNG6-F1
#
_cell.length_a   1.000
_cell.length_b   1.000
_cell.length_c   1.000
_cell.angle_alpha   90.00
_cell.angle_beta   90.00
_cell.angle_gamma   90.00
#
_symmetry.space_group_name_H-M   'P 1'
#
loop_
_entity.id
_entity.type
_entity.pdbx_description
1 polymer ?
#
loop_
_entity_poly.entity_id
_entity_poly.type
_entity_poly.pdbx_seq_one_letter_code
_entity_poly.pdbx_strand_id
1 'polypeptide(L)'
;MKTKSTLEKAVKFVANCKHIFSTRKNIFQKNFFSLLCFSITSIAFSQSGSCNSEITVDGKNQQRYTGSEVSFLLQIKNTGTNTDTYQLSAENFSNFAENPDGSITKNNVLLNNRLQTKSYAPLNKTITLGPGEVAEFYVKLSLVDISKLDQWNGTSVTATSTNCPESKSQTILHVFIPPKKTKEVGFYKPSLDLKNITSQKTFNVFLLHHVAATRFYC
;
A
#
# COMPACT_ATOMS: atom_id res chain seq x y z
N MET A 1 52.91 28.11 -47.11
CA MET A 1 53.14 27.01 -48.08
C MET A 1 52.74 25.69 -47.40
N LYS A 2 51.46 25.29 -47.49
CA LYS A 2 50.96 24.02 -46.90
C LYS A 2 51.19 22.90 -47.93
N THR A 3 51.94 21.89 -47.53
CA THR A 3 52.49 20.83 -48.39
C THR A 3 51.40 19.90 -48.93
N LYS A 4 51.45 19.64 -50.25
CA LYS A 4 50.62 18.71 -51.05
C LYS A 4 50.32 17.33 -50.41
N SER A 5 51.12 16.89 -49.44
CA SER A 5 51.04 15.58 -48.77
C SER A 5 49.73 15.30 -48.02
N THR A 6 49.10 16.34 -47.43
CA THR A 6 47.90 16.14 -46.60
C THR A 6 46.62 15.96 -47.43
N LEU A 7 46.58 16.57 -48.63
CA LEU A 7 45.43 16.49 -49.54
C LEU A 7 45.33 15.09 -50.19
N GLU A 8 46.45 14.52 -50.62
CA GLU A 8 46.46 13.17 -51.23
C GLU A 8 46.06 12.07 -50.23
N LYS A 9 46.44 12.22 -48.95
CA LYS A 9 46.01 11.28 -47.89
C LYS A 9 44.51 11.40 -47.59
N ALA A 10 43.96 12.62 -47.61
CA ALA A 10 42.53 12.83 -47.42
C ALA A 10 41.69 12.28 -48.60
N VAL A 11 42.16 12.45 -49.84
CA VAL A 11 41.48 11.93 -51.04
C VAL A 11 41.48 10.40 -51.07
N LYS A 12 42.57 9.74 -50.65
CA LYS A 12 42.61 8.28 -50.51
C LYS A 12 41.67 7.76 -49.42
N PHE A 13 41.51 8.49 -48.32
CA PHE A 13 40.57 8.12 -47.24
C PHE A 13 39.11 8.21 -47.70
N VAL A 14 38.73 9.29 -48.39
CA VAL A 14 37.38 9.50 -48.93
C VAL A 14 37.04 8.49 -50.03
N ALA A 15 37.99 8.15 -50.90
CA ALA A 15 37.79 7.14 -51.94
C ALA A 15 37.57 5.73 -51.37
N ASN A 16 38.27 5.38 -50.27
CA ASN A 16 38.08 4.09 -49.59
C ASN A 16 36.75 4.02 -48.82
N CYS A 17 36.30 5.12 -48.21
CA CYS A 17 34.99 5.19 -47.57
C CYS A 17 33.83 5.08 -48.58
N LYS A 18 33.97 5.62 -49.79
CA LYS A 18 32.95 5.48 -50.84
C LYS A 18 32.73 4.02 -51.25
N HIS A 19 33.77 3.19 -51.21
CA HIS A 19 33.65 1.76 -51.50
C HIS A 19 32.96 0.98 -50.36
N ILE A 20 33.16 1.41 -49.11
CA ILE A 20 32.48 0.87 -47.91
C ILE A 20 30.98 1.21 -47.93
N PHE A 21 30.59 2.39 -48.43
CA PHE A 21 29.18 2.79 -48.53
C PHE A 21 28.48 2.38 -49.84
N SER A 22 29.23 1.98 -50.88
CA SER A 22 28.66 1.66 -52.19
C SER A 22 28.46 0.17 -52.45
N THR A 23 28.94 -0.73 -51.59
CA THR A 23 28.81 -2.18 -51.82
C THR A 23 27.90 -2.87 -50.80
N ARG A 24 26.64 -3.00 -51.23
CA ARG A 24 25.68 -4.07 -50.94
C ARG A 24 25.10 -4.23 -49.52
N LYS A 25 23.75 -4.17 -49.55
CA LYS A 25 22.76 -4.91 -48.75
C LYS A 25 22.45 -4.39 -47.35
N ASN A 26 21.59 -3.37 -47.29
CA ASN A 26 20.18 -3.41 -46.87
C ASN A 26 19.69 -4.40 -45.76
N ILE A 27 20.58 -4.95 -44.93
CA ILE A 27 20.26 -5.93 -43.88
C ILE A 27 20.51 -5.34 -42.48
N PHE A 28 21.48 -4.42 -42.34
CA PHE A 28 21.82 -3.83 -41.05
C PHE A 28 20.90 -2.70 -40.57
N GLN A 29 20.02 -2.18 -41.42
CA GLN A 29 19.18 -1.03 -41.08
C GLN A 29 17.78 -1.40 -40.55
N LYS A 30 17.33 -2.66 -40.71
CA LYS A 30 15.98 -3.09 -40.28
C LYS A 30 15.93 -3.79 -38.92
N ASN A 31 17.02 -4.41 -38.46
CA ASN A 31 17.02 -5.21 -37.22
C ASN A 31 17.62 -4.50 -36.01
N PHE A 32 18.48 -3.49 -36.19
CA PHE A 32 19.14 -2.83 -35.06
C PHE A 32 18.21 -1.87 -34.31
N PHE A 33 17.26 -1.23 -35.01
CA PHE A 33 16.27 -0.34 -34.38
C PHE A 33 15.24 -1.12 -33.56
N SER A 34 14.89 -2.35 -33.97
CA SER A 34 14.00 -3.23 -33.21
C SER A 34 14.66 -3.71 -31.90
N LEU A 35 15.94 -4.10 -31.95
CA LEU A 35 16.68 -4.58 -30.77
C LEU A 35 16.90 -3.47 -29.71
N LEU A 36 17.10 -2.23 -30.13
CA LEU A 36 17.30 -1.09 -29.22
C LEU A 36 16.00 -0.72 -28.48
N CYS A 37 14.83 -0.84 -29.13
CA CYS A 37 13.54 -0.60 -28.49
C CYS A 37 13.17 -1.65 -27.43
N PHE A 38 13.63 -2.90 -27.56
CA PHE A 38 13.41 -3.94 -26.55
C PHE A 38 14.22 -3.75 -25.27
N SER A 39 15.33 -3.01 -25.31
CA SER A 39 16.19 -2.81 -24.15
C SER A 39 15.70 -1.68 -23.22
N ILE A 40 14.85 -0.78 -23.74
CA ILE A 40 14.37 0.40 -22.99
C ILE A 40 13.10 0.07 -22.17
N THR A 41 12.36 -0.97 -22.53
CA THR A 41 11.12 -1.36 -21.83
C THR A 41 11.36 -2.17 -20.55
N SER A 42 12.57 -2.67 -20.31
CA SER A 42 12.87 -3.52 -19.15
C SER A 42 13.23 -2.75 -17.88
N ILE A 43 13.54 -1.45 -17.96
CA ILE A 43 14.04 -0.67 -16.80
C ILE A 43 12.89 -0.16 -15.90
N ALA A 44 11.66 -0.11 -16.42
CA ALA A 44 10.52 0.46 -15.68
C ALA A 44 9.97 -0.42 -14.55
N PHE A 45 10.31 -1.72 -14.49
CA PHE A 45 9.69 -2.67 -13.56
C PHE A 45 10.61 -3.15 -12.42
N SER A 46 11.86 -2.69 -12.35
CA SER A 46 12.82 -3.14 -11.32
C SER A 46 12.78 -2.36 -10.00
N GLN A 47 12.01 -1.27 -9.91
CA GLN A 47 12.00 -0.39 -8.73
C GLN A 47 10.91 -0.74 -7.70
N SER A 48 10.05 -1.72 -7.97
CA SER A 48 8.96 -2.08 -7.05
C SER A 48 9.46 -2.68 -5.74
N GLY A 49 10.65 -3.29 -5.72
CA GLY A 49 11.22 -3.91 -4.52
C GLY A 49 11.87 -2.94 -3.53
N SER A 50 12.23 -1.72 -3.94
CA SER A 50 13.02 -0.82 -3.09
C SER A 50 12.20 0.01 -2.10
N CYS A 51 10.92 0.24 -2.39
CA CYS A 51 10.02 1.14 -1.65
C CYS A 51 8.81 0.41 -1.05
N ASN A 52 8.96 -0.86 -0.68
CA ASN A 52 7.85 -1.66 -0.20
C ASN A 52 7.58 -1.41 1.30
N SER A 53 6.32 -1.56 1.72
CA SER A 53 5.94 -1.50 3.12
C SER A 53 4.84 -2.49 3.45
N GLU A 54 4.69 -2.78 4.73
CA GLU A 54 3.63 -3.62 5.27
C GLU A 54 3.02 -2.95 6.48
N ILE A 55 1.69 -2.88 6.55
CA ILE A 55 0.95 -2.44 7.73
C ILE A 55 0.24 -3.65 8.33
N THR A 56 0.45 -3.88 9.62
CA THR A 56 -0.22 -4.94 10.37
C THR A 56 -0.92 -4.36 11.60
N VAL A 57 -1.99 -5.03 12.02
CA VAL A 57 -2.73 -4.68 13.23
C VAL A 57 -2.27 -5.61 14.35
N ASP A 58 -1.83 -5.05 15.47
CA ASP A 58 -1.52 -5.87 16.64
C ASP A 58 -2.83 -6.30 17.32
N GLY A 59 -3.26 -7.52 16.98
CA GLY A 59 -4.48 -8.13 17.51
C GLY A 59 -4.47 -8.33 19.03
N LYS A 60 -3.32 -8.26 19.71
CA LYS A 60 -3.21 -8.45 21.17
C LYS A 60 -3.33 -7.14 21.95
N ASN A 61 -2.98 -6.01 21.33
CA ASN A 61 -2.93 -4.68 21.96
C ASN A 61 -4.03 -3.72 21.48
N GLN A 62 -5.19 -4.27 21.08
CA GLN A 62 -6.38 -3.48 20.81
C GLN A 62 -6.85 -2.79 22.10
N GLN A 63 -6.86 -1.46 22.09
CA GLN A 63 -7.35 -0.69 23.23
C GLN A 63 -8.88 -0.73 23.30
N ARG A 64 -9.36 -0.99 24.52
CA ARG A 64 -10.76 -1.19 24.89
C ARG A 64 -11.65 -0.07 24.35
N TYR A 65 -12.76 -0.44 23.71
CA TYR A 65 -13.84 0.49 23.40
C TYR A 65 -14.34 1.13 24.69
N THR A 66 -14.25 2.45 24.80
CA THR A 66 -14.65 3.21 26.00
C THR A 66 -16.11 3.67 25.96
N GLY A 67 -16.89 3.20 24.98
CA GLY A 67 -18.28 3.62 24.75
C GLY A 67 -18.44 4.70 23.67
N SER A 68 -17.37 5.45 23.38
CA SER A 68 -17.36 6.50 22.34
C SER A 68 -16.13 6.45 21.43
N GLU A 69 -15.06 5.79 21.89
CA GLU A 69 -13.78 5.73 21.21
C GLU A 69 -13.23 4.30 21.24
N VAL A 70 -12.51 3.93 20.18
CA VAL A 70 -11.70 2.71 20.09
C VAL A 70 -10.31 3.10 19.61
N SER A 71 -9.29 2.37 20.03
CA SER A 71 -7.91 2.61 19.58
C SER A 71 -7.25 1.30 19.17
N PHE A 72 -6.62 1.29 18.01
CA PHE A 72 -5.91 0.15 17.45
C PHE A 72 -4.43 0.45 17.42
N LEU A 73 -3.61 -0.46 17.96
CA LEU A 73 -2.16 -0.42 17.77
C LEU A 73 -1.83 -1.05 16.42
N LEU A 74 -1.20 -0.28 15.54
CA LEU A 74 -0.74 -0.73 14.24
C LEU A 74 0.78 -0.67 14.19
N GLN A 75 1.35 -1.55 13.38
CA GLN A 75 2.77 -1.58 13.07
C GLN A 75 2.94 -1.35 11.57
N ILE A 76 3.84 -0.44 11.21
CA ILE A 76 4.33 -0.29 9.84
C ILE A 76 5.77 -0.77 9.78
N LYS A 77 6.07 -1.59 8.78
CA LYS A 77 7.39 -2.11 8.49
C LYS A 77 7.85 -1.67 7.11
N ASN A 78 9.08 -1.19 7.00
CA ASN A 78 9.74 -1.05 5.71
C ASN A 78 10.24 -2.43 5.26
N THR A 79 9.66 -2.96 4.19
CA THR A 79 10.04 -4.24 3.58
C THR A 79 10.89 -4.05 2.32
N GLY A 80 11.19 -2.80 1.96
CA GLY A 80 12.13 -2.43 0.91
C GLY A 80 13.60 -2.54 1.35
N THR A 81 14.48 -2.19 0.42
CA THR A 81 15.94 -2.30 0.59
C THR A 81 16.61 -0.98 0.98
N ASN A 82 15.89 0.14 0.93
CA ASN A 82 16.41 1.47 1.24
C ASN A 82 15.59 2.14 2.35
N THR A 83 16.20 3.12 3.02
CA THR A 83 15.46 4.02 3.92
C THR A 83 14.43 4.80 3.13
N ASP A 84 13.20 4.87 3.65
CA ASP A 84 12.08 5.55 3.02
C ASP A 84 11.25 6.31 4.05
N THR A 85 10.47 7.28 3.59
CA THR A 85 9.49 7.98 4.40
C THR A 85 8.10 7.62 3.91
N TYR A 86 7.24 7.22 4.84
CA TYR A 86 5.88 6.80 4.54
C TYR A 86 4.89 7.83 5.04
N GLN A 87 4.07 8.34 4.14
CA GLN A 87 2.93 9.17 4.48
C GLN A 87 1.75 8.29 4.90
N LEU A 88 1.27 8.50 6.12
CA LEU A 88 0.18 7.76 6.73
C LEU A 88 -1.15 8.52 6.60
N SER A 89 -2.21 7.78 6.31
CA SER A 89 -3.59 8.26 6.38
C SER A 89 -4.50 7.23 7.04
N ALA A 90 -5.58 7.70 7.67
CA ALA A 90 -6.65 6.88 8.21
C ALA A 90 -7.99 7.53 7.83
N GLU A 91 -8.73 6.88 6.94
CA GLU A 91 -9.90 7.46 6.28
C GLU A 91 -11.07 6.48 6.30
N ASN A 92 -12.29 7.02 6.44
CA ASN A 92 -13.48 6.18 6.31
C ASN A 92 -13.50 5.54 4.92
N PHE A 93 -13.78 4.25 4.88
CA PHE A 93 -13.70 3.45 3.68
C PHE A 93 -14.92 2.54 3.60
N SER A 94 -15.48 2.40 2.41
CA SER A 94 -16.64 1.54 2.15
C SER A 94 -16.48 0.71 0.89
N ASN A 95 -15.36 0.85 0.16
CA ASN A 95 -15.11 0.11 -1.07
C ASN A 95 -14.48 -1.26 -0.78
N PHE A 96 -15.18 -2.05 0.02
CA PHE A 96 -14.92 -3.48 0.25
C PHE A 96 -16.24 -4.25 0.15
N ALA A 97 -16.16 -5.56 -0.08
CA ALA A 97 -17.31 -6.35 -0.53
C ALA A 97 -18.47 -6.39 0.48
N GLU A 98 -18.15 -6.72 1.74
CA GLU A 98 -19.12 -6.89 2.81
C GLU A 98 -18.46 -6.65 4.17
N ASN A 99 -19.26 -6.27 5.16
CA ASN A 99 -18.83 -6.23 6.55
C ASN A 99 -18.55 -7.66 7.06
N PRO A 100 -17.82 -7.82 8.17
CA PRO A 100 -17.49 -9.14 8.71
C PRO A 100 -18.68 -10.04 9.08
N ASP A 101 -19.88 -9.46 9.22
CA ASP A 101 -21.14 -10.20 9.45
C ASP A 101 -21.96 -10.46 8.18
N GLY A 102 -21.41 -10.15 6.99
CA GLY A 102 -22.08 -10.27 5.70
C GLY A 102 -23.03 -9.10 5.36
N SER A 103 -23.14 -8.08 6.21
CA SER A 103 -23.96 -6.91 5.91
C SER A 103 -23.30 -6.01 4.85
N ILE A 104 -24.12 -5.23 4.13
CA ILE A 104 -23.64 -4.32 3.09
C ILE A 104 -22.89 -3.12 3.68
N THR A 105 -21.84 -2.67 3.00
CA THR A 105 -20.96 -1.58 3.47
C THR A 105 -21.53 -0.17 3.26
N LYS A 106 -22.54 -0.03 2.39
CA LYS A 106 -23.11 1.28 1.99
C LYS A 106 -23.76 2.05 3.15
N ASN A 107 -24.22 1.34 4.18
CA ASN A 107 -24.87 1.93 5.35
C ASN A 107 -23.91 2.08 6.54
N ASN A 108 -22.60 1.93 6.30
CA ASN A 108 -21.62 2.06 7.36
C ASN A 108 -21.58 3.49 7.90
N VAL A 109 -21.48 3.62 9.22
CA VAL A 109 -21.33 4.89 9.91
C VAL A 109 -19.93 5.46 9.66
N LEU A 110 -19.82 6.79 9.66
CA LEU A 110 -18.55 7.49 9.61
C LEU A 110 -18.00 7.73 11.03
N LEU A 111 -16.70 7.51 11.20
CA LEU A 111 -15.97 7.80 12.43
C LEU A 111 -14.99 8.96 12.21
N ASN A 112 -14.66 9.67 13.29
CA ASN A 112 -13.52 10.57 13.32
C ASN A 112 -12.24 9.74 13.49
N ASN A 113 -11.25 9.99 12.63
CA ASN A 113 -10.00 9.23 12.62
C ASN A 113 -8.84 10.10 13.07
N ARG A 114 -8.01 9.61 14.00
CA ARG A 114 -6.82 10.31 14.48
C ARG A 114 -5.64 9.34 14.56
N LEU A 115 -4.48 9.79 14.09
CA LEU A 115 -3.22 9.07 14.24
C LEU A 115 -2.48 9.61 15.47
N GLN A 116 -1.98 8.71 16.31
CA GLN A 116 -1.26 9.05 17.53
C GLN A 116 0.02 8.22 17.68
N THR A 117 1.01 8.79 18.35
CA THR A 117 2.21 8.09 18.80
C THR A 117 1.90 7.16 19.98
N LYS A 118 2.84 6.30 20.37
CA LYS A 118 2.69 5.44 21.57
C LYS A 118 2.50 6.21 22.88
N SER A 119 2.94 7.47 22.94
CA SER A 119 2.72 8.38 24.07
C SER A 119 1.41 9.16 23.97
N TYR A 120 0.51 8.79 23.04
CA TYR A 120 -0.79 9.41 22.78
C TYR A 120 -0.74 10.86 22.24
N ALA A 121 0.44 11.38 21.91
CA ALA A 121 0.56 12.65 21.20
C ALA A 121 0.10 12.51 19.73
N PRO A 122 -0.46 13.55 19.11
CA PRO A 122 -0.77 13.55 17.68
C PRO A 122 0.45 13.12 16.86
N LEU A 123 0.25 12.19 15.93
CA LEU A 123 1.30 11.72 15.05
C LEU A 123 1.45 12.67 13.86
N ASN A 124 2.67 13.14 13.60
CA ASN A 124 3.01 13.74 12.32
C ASN A 124 2.81 12.66 11.26
N LYS A 125 1.96 12.91 10.25
CA LYS A 125 1.46 11.92 9.27
C LYS A 125 2.55 11.29 8.38
N THR A 126 3.81 11.29 8.79
CA THR A 126 4.97 10.75 8.09
C THR A 126 5.83 9.97 9.08
N ILE A 127 6.31 8.79 8.68
CA ILE A 127 7.30 8.01 9.44
C ILE A 127 8.45 7.63 8.51
N THR A 128 9.69 7.91 8.93
CA THR A 128 10.90 7.48 8.22
C THR A 128 11.41 6.19 8.83
N LEU A 129 11.69 5.20 7.98
CA LEU A 129 12.14 3.87 8.39
C LEU A 129 13.28 3.39 7.48
N GLY A 130 14.35 2.90 8.09
CA GLY A 130 15.38 2.10 7.42
C GLY A 130 14.87 0.72 6.99
N PRO A 131 15.65 -0.01 6.18
CA PRO A 131 15.28 -1.35 5.72
C PRO A 131 15.03 -2.31 6.89
N GLY A 132 13.85 -2.94 6.91
CA GLY A 132 13.46 -3.89 7.96
C GLY A 132 13.02 -3.25 9.29
N GLU A 133 13.13 -1.93 9.44
CA GLU A 133 12.69 -1.23 10.63
C GLU A 133 11.16 -1.24 10.75
N VAL A 134 10.70 -1.24 12.01
CA VAL A 134 9.29 -1.27 12.37
C VAL A 134 9.01 -0.08 13.29
N ALA A 135 7.93 0.63 13.01
CA ALA A 135 7.38 1.64 13.89
C ALA A 135 5.93 1.31 14.25
N GLU A 136 5.54 1.70 15.45
CA GLU A 136 4.19 1.47 15.96
C GLU A 136 3.48 2.80 16.17
N PHE A 137 2.19 2.82 15.87
CA PHE A 137 1.33 3.98 16.06
C PHE A 137 -0.09 3.55 16.38
N TYR A 138 -0.84 4.45 17.00
CA TYR A 138 -2.25 4.24 17.29
C TYR A 138 -3.13 4.89 16.23
N VAL A 139 -4.16 4.15 15.81
CA VAL A 139 -5.31 4.70 15.10
C VAL A 139 -6.46 4.78 16.08
N LYS A 140 -6.84 6.00 16.43
CA LYS A 140 -7.95 6.29 17.33
C LYS A 140 -9.18 6.68 16.52
N LEU A 141 -10.27 5.96 16.72
CA LEU A 141 -11.55 6.16 16.06
C LEU A 141 -12.58 6.59 17.08
N SER A 142 -13.37 7.62 16.78
CA SER A 142 -14.47 8.06 17.66
C SER A 142 -15.76 8.26 16.88
N LEU A 143 -16.89 8.01 17.55
CA LEU A 143 -18.20 8.27 16.98
C LEU A 143 -18.37 9.76 16.64
N VAL A 144 -18.88 10.04 15.43
CA VAL A 144 -19.30 11.39 15.04
C VAL A 144 -20.68 11.69 15.60
N ASP A 145 -21.58 10.70 15.53
CA ASP A 145 -22.97 10.81 15.94
C ASP A 145 -23.37 9.59 16.79
N ILE A 146 -23.70 9.84 18.05
CA ILE A 146 -24.10 8.82 19.03
C ILE A 146 -25.48 8.20 18.75
N SER A 147 -26.22 8.71 17.77
CA SER A 147 -27.48 8.11 17.31
C SER A 147 -27.24 6.97 16.30
N LYS A 148 -26.06 6.92 15.68
CA LYS A 148 -25.67 5.91 14.69
C LYS A 148 -25.09 4.68 15.38
N LEU A 149 -26.00 3.85 15.89
CA LEU A 149 -25.70 2.59 16.55
C LEU A 149 -26.14 1.42 15.68
N ASP A 150 -25.72 0.21 16.07
CA ASP A 150 -26.03 -1.04 15.36
C ASP A 150 -25.55 -1.01 13.90
N GLN A 151 -24.39 -0.38 13.68
CA GLN A 151 -23.82 -0.12 12.36
C GLN A 151 -22.32 -0.37 12.37
N TRP A 152 -21.81 -0.81 11.22
CA TRP A 152 -20.38 -0.98 10.99
C TRP A 152 -19.72 0.31 10.54
N ASN A 153 -18.42 0.40 10.76
CA ASN A 153 -17.51 1.31 10.10
C ASN A 153 -16.37 0.51 9.48
N GLY A 154 -15.93 0.92 8.29
CA GLY A 154 -14.64 0.56 7.74
C GLY A 154 -13.72 1.77 7.76
N THR A 155 -12.51 1.62 8.26
CA THR A 155 -11.46 2.64 8.18
C THR A 155 -10.25 2.07 7.46
N SER A 156 -9.91 2.66 6.32
CA SER A 156 -8.68 2.36 5.59
C SER A 156 -7.51 3.08 6.23
N VAL A 157 -6.49 2.33 6.61
CA VAL A 157 -5.19 2.88 7.02
C VAL A 157 -4.20 2.59 5.91
N THR A 158 -3.63 3.65 5.35
CA THR A 158 -2.76 3.57 4.18
C THR A 158 -1.40 4.17 4.50
N ALA A 159 -0.34 3.52 4.05
CA ALA A 159 1.01 4.07 4.01
C ALA A 159 1.46 4.18 2.56
N THR A 160 1.84 5.39 2.16
CA THR A 160 2.34 5.69 0.81
C THR A 160 3.80 6.09 0.92
N SER A 161 4.68 5.43 0.18
CA SER A 161 6.09 5.83 0.09
C SER A 161 6.21 7.21 -0.55
N THR A 162 7.02 8.10 0.02
CA THR A 162 7.33 9.40 -0.58
C THR A 162 8.29 9.27 -1.75
N ASN A 163 9.16 8.26 -1.72
CA ASN A 163 10.12 8.00 -2.80
C ASN A 163 9.46 7.30 -4.00
N CYS A 164 8.44 6.48 -3.74
CA CYS A 164 7.68 5.73 -4.74
C CYS A 164 6.16 5.88 -4.49
N PRO A 165 5.51 6.94 -4.99
CA PRO A 165 4.09 7.22 -4.72
C PRO A 165 3.09 6.13 -5.16
N GLU A 166 3.48 5.28 -6.10
CA GLU A 166 2.68 4.13 -6.55
C GLU A 166 2.75 2.95 -5.56
N SER A 167 3.75 2.92 -4.68
CA SER A 167 3.91 1.88 -3.66
C SER A 167 3.11 2.24 -2.42
N LYS A 168 1.98 1.54 -2.24
CA LYS A 168 1.05 1.75 -1.14
C LYS A 168 0.78 0.44 -0.44
N SER A 169 0.85 0.45 0.89
CA SER A 169 0.30 -0.62 1.72
C SER A 169 -0.97 -0.14 2.41
N GLN A 170 -1.93 -1.04 2.57
CA GLN A 170 -3.26 -0.72 3.10
C GLN A 170 -3.72 -1.83 4.03
N THR A 171 -4.36 -1.45 5.13
CA THR A 171 -5.16 -2.34 5.96
C THR A 171 -6.51 -1.70 6.25
N ILE A 172 -7.55 -2.52 6.46
CA ILE A 172 -8.90 -2.05 6.76
C ILE A 172 -9.26 -2.48 8.17
N LEU A 173 -9.54 -1.49 9.01
CA LEU A 173 -10.07 -1.67 10.35
C LEU A 173 -11.59 -1.75 10.28
N HIS A 174 -12.16 -2.85 10.76
CA HIS A 174 -13.61 -3.03 10.84
C HIS A 174 -14.08 -2.85 12.27
N VAL A 175 -14.96 -1.87 12.50
CA VAL A 175 -15.49 -1.54 13.82
C VAL A 175 -17.00 -1.64 13.82
N PHE A 176 -17.53 -2.49 14.68
CA PHE A 176 -18.97 -2.53 14.94
C PHE A 176 -19.33 -1.62 16.10
N ILE A 177 -20.33 -0.75 15.90
CA ILE A 177 -20.87 0.13 16.93
C ILE A 177 -22.11 -0.55 17.54
N PRO A 178 -22.04 -1.02 18.79
CA PRO A 178 -23.13 -1.77 19.39
C PRO A 178 -24.35 -0.87 19.66
N PRO A 179 -25.58 -1.45 19.73
CA PRO A 179 -26.76 -0.75 20.19
C PRO A 179 -26.58 -0.25 21.63
N LYS A 180 -27.33 0.80 22.00
CA LYS A 180 -27.39 1.27 23.40
C LYS A 180 -27.88 0.09 24.26
N LYS A 181 -27.16 -0.22 25.35
CA LYS A 181 -27.68 -1.13 26.37
C LYS A 181 -28.97 -0.53 26.92
N THR A 182 -30.12 -1.03 26.48
CA THR A 182 -31.37 -0.82 27.21
C THR A 182 -31.26 -1.64 28.48
N LYS A 183 -31.33 -0.99 29.64
CA LYS A 183 -31.56 -1.68 30.91
C LYS A 183 -32.97 -2.25 30.85
N GLU A 184 -33.14 -3.41 30.22
CA GLU A 184 -34.23 -4.38 30.39
C GLU A 184 -34.27 -5.36 29.20
N VAL A 185 -34.51 -6.64 29.54
CA VAL A 185 -34.80 -7.81 28.67
C VAL A 185 -33.61 -8.66 28.16
N GLY A 186 -33.29 -9.69 28.95
CA GLY A 186 -33.07 -11.07 28.46
C GLY A 186 -31.82 -11.39 27.63
N PHE A 187 -30.74 -11.81 28.30
CA PHE A 187 -29.58 -12.42 27.64
C PHE A 187 -29.94 -13.78 27.01
N TYR A 188 -29.96 -13.86 25.67
CA TYR A 188 -29.66 -15.11 24.96
C TYR A 188 -28.20 -15.07 24.48
N LYS A 189 -27.36 -15.95 25.03
CA LYS A 189 -26.06 -16.29 24.41
C LYS A 189 -26.36 -16.96 23.07
N PRO A 190 -25.61 -16.61 22.01
CA PRO A 190 -24.70 -17.62 21.49
C PRO A 190 -23.28 -17.06 21.32
N SER A 191 -22.33 -17.86 21.81
CA SER A 191 -20.92 -17.78 21.51
C SER A 191 -20.68 -17.87 20.00
N LEU A 192 -19.97 -16.90 19.43
CA LEU A 192 -19.26 -17.09 18.16
C LEU A 192 -17.78 -17.29 18.48
N ASP A 193 -17.39 -18.56 18.46
CA ASP A 193 -16.02 -19.02 18.58
C ASP A 193 -15.28 -18.67 17.27
N LEU A 194 -14.41 -17.66 17.33
CA LEU A 194 -13.60 -17.22 16.18
C LEU A 194 -12.50 -18.20 15.79
N LYS A 195 -12.35 -19.34 16.48
CA LYS A 195 -11.27 -20.31 16.22
C LYS A 195 -11.40 -21.07 14.90
N ASN A 196 -12.54 -21.02 14.21
CA ASN A 196 -12.80 -21.87 13.03
C ASN A 196 -12.91 -21.17 11.67
N ILE A 197 -12.61 -19.86 11.56
CA ILE A 197 -12.57 -19.18 10.24
C ILE A 197 -11.13 -19.16 9.69
N THR A 198 -10.44 -20.29 9.77
CA THR A 198 -9.19 -20.54 9.03
C THR A 198 -9.41 -21.73 8.11
N SER A 199 -10.33 -21.57 7.16
CA SER A 199 -10.33 -22.40 5.95
C SER A 199 -9.61 -21.60 4.88
N GLN A 200 -8.31 -21.88 4.69
CA GLN A 200 -7.58 -21.52 3.48
C GLN A 200 -8.38 -22.00 2.26
N LYS A 201 -8.97 -21.07 1.52
CA LYS A 201 -9.23 -21.27 0.10
C LYS A 201 -8.15 -20.54 -0.66
N THR A 202 -7.23 -21.32 -1.20
CA THR A 202 -6.14 -20.89 -2.06
C THR A 202 -6.73 -20.22 -3.30
N PHE A 203 -6.71 -18.89 -3.32
CA PHE A 203 -6.76 -18.13 -4.57
C PHE A 203 -5.38 -17.49 -4.75
N ASN A 204 -4.63 -17.99 -5.72
CA ASN A 204 -3.51 -17.26 -6.29
C ASN A 204 -4.09 -16.00 -6.94
N VAL A 205 -3.82 -14.81 -6.38
CA VAL A 205 -3.50 -13.54 -7.05
C VAL A 205 -3.09 -12.54 -5.96
N PHE A 206 -2.01 -11.79 -6.22
CA PHE A 206 -1.44 -10.70 -5.41
C PHE A 206 -2.51 -9.70 -4.90
N LEU A 207 -2.79 -9.73 -3.59
CA LEU A 207 -3.19 -8.60 -2.73
C LEU A 207 -3.48 -9.17 -1.32
N LEU A 208 -2.45 -9.18 -0.47
CA LEU A 208 -2.57 -9.59 0.94
C LEU A 208 -3.33 -8.49 1.71
N HIS A 209 -4.66 -8.57 1.70
CA HIS A 209 -5.48 -7.82 2.64
C HIS A 209 -5.47 -8.58 3.98
N HIS A 210 -4.68 -8.10 4.93
CA HIS A 210 -4.82 -8.53 6.33
C HIS A 210 -6.11 -7.92 6.88
N VAL A 211 -7.15 -8.75 7.01
CA VAL A 211 -8.44 -8.38 7.60
C VAL A 211 -8.36 -8.58 9.11
N ALA A 212 -8.29 -7.48 9.87
CA ALA A 212 -8.55 -7.50 11.30
C ALA A 212 -10.03 -7.21 11.53
N ALA A 213 -10.80 -8.23 11.92
CA ALA A 213 -12.20 -8.09 12.31
C ALA A 213 -12.30 -8.08 13.84
N THR A 214 -12.88 -7.03 14.41
CA THR A 214 -13.10 -6.93 15.85
C THR A 214 -14.56 -6.66 16.15
N ARG A 215 -15.21 -7.63 16.80
CA ARG A 215 -16.57 -7.50 17.30
C ARG A 215 -16.51 -7.13 18.77
N PHE A 216 -16.94 -5.92 19.10
CA PHE A 216 -16.98 -5.46 20.49
C PHE A 216 -18.24 -6.00 21.16
N TYR A 217 -18.04 -6.77 22.21
CA TYR A 217 -19.09 -7.20 23.12
C TYR A 217 -18.97 -6.39 24.41
N CYS A 218 -20.08 -5.81 24.86
CA CYS A 218 -20.17 -5.12 26.13
C CYS A 218 -20.81 -5.99 27.21
#